data_AF-S4W687-F1
#
_entry.id   AF-S4W687-F1
#
_cell.length_a   1.000
_cell.length_b   1.000
_cell.length_c   1.000
_cell.angle_alpha   90.00
_cell.angle_beta   90.00
_cell.angle_gamma   90.00
#
_symmetry.space_group_name_H-M   'P 1'
#
loop_
_entity.id
_entity.type
_entity.pdbx_description
1 polymer ?
#
loop_
_entity_poly.entity_id
_entity_poly.type
_entity_poly.pdbx_seq_one_letter_code
_entity_poly.pdbx_strand_id
1 'polypeptide(L)'
;MNKEFDYVAFAKNFEATNGRPPTADELDNAKWEHFGIRWHTPEESQAELERINASYKPTWSEHLKDALSFLGRGIFKALFFVLVSPIYLTMLFFNLIKSAIGVFMVWFVSKFAIFCLMAIAGFTLYNGDYTKFPNGVTWIANLLFGDTVFSETGSINFFPHPVLDAWIIGVVIVLLALLVTFSKAEENK
;
A
#
# COMPACT_ATOMS: atom_id res chain seq x y z
N MET A 1 48.15 6.92 3.28
CA MET A 1 49.01 8.00 2.73
C MET A 1 48.15 8.79 1.75
N ASN A 2 47.54 9.89 2.20
CA ASN A 2 46.81 10.80 1.32
C ASN A 2 47.86 11.55 0.48
N LYS A 3 48.00 11.18 -0.79
CA LYS A 3 48.76 11.99 -1.73
C LYS A 3 47.93 13.25 -1.96
N GLU A 4 48.39 14.39 -1.48
CA GLU A 4 47.80 15.68 -1.84
C GLU A 4 47.84 15.84 -3.37
N PHE A 5 46.82 16.48 -3.94
CA PHE A 5 46.77 16.75 -5.37
C PHE A 5 47.77 17.87 -5.72
N ASP A 6 48.76 17.54 -6.54
CA ASP A 6 49.77 18.51 -6.98
C ASP A 6 49.26 19.29 -8.20
N TYR A 7 48.70 20.47 -7.91
CA TYR A 7 48.17 21.40 -8.90
C TYR A 7 49.22 21.85 -9.94
N VAL A 8 50.48 22.00 -9.52
CA VAL A 8 51.54 22.54 -10.38
C VAL A 8 52.03 21.45 -11.33
N ALA A 9 52.21 20.24 -10.83
CA ALA A 9 52.57 19.10 -11.67
C ALA A 9 51.46 18.78 -12.69
N PHE A 10 50.19 18.82 -12.27
CA PHE A 10 49.07 18.63 -13.18
C PHE A 10 49.02 19.72 -14.27
N ALA A 11 49.10 21.00 -13.89
CA ALA A 11 49.02 22.11 -14.85
C ALA A 11 50.15 22.05 -15.89
N LYS A 12 51.38 21.73 -15.46
CA LYS A 12 52.53 21.59 -16.35
C LYS A 12 52.38 20.42 -17.32
N ASN A 13 51.88 19.28 -16.86
CA ASN A 13 51.62 18.12 -17.73
C ASN A 13 50.46 18.39 -18.71
N PHE A 14 49.43 19.09 -18.25
CA PHE A 14 48.30 19.49 -19.08
C PHE A 14 48.75 20.45 -20.19
N GLU A 15 49.57 21.45 -19.87
CA GLU A 15 50.12 22.40 -20.85
C GLU A 15 51.07 21.71 -21.84
N ALA A 16 51.92 20.80 -21.37
CA ALA A 16 52.79 20.01 -22.24
C ALA A 16 52.01 19.11 -23.22
N THR A 17 50.81 18.65 -22.83
CA THR A 17 49.97 17.76 -23.65
C THR A 17 49.05 18.54 -24.59
N ASN A 18 48.43 19.62 -24.09
CA ASN A 18 47.36 20.33 -24.79
C ASN A 18 47.79 21.69 -25.36
N GLY A 19 49.03 22.13 -25.11
CA GLY A 19 49.58 23.41 -25.61
C GLY A 19 48.92 24.66 -25.02
N ARG A 20 48.12 24.50 -23.95
CA ARG A 20 47.43 25.57 -23.24
C ARG A 20 47.37 25.27 -21.73
N PRO A 21 47.27 26.29 -20.86
CA PRO A 21 47.00 26.06 -19.46
C PRO A 21 45.60 25.44 -19.26
N PRO A 22 45.41 24.61 -18.21
CA PRO A 22 44.10 24.06 -17.87
C PRO A 22 43.13 25.17 -17.43
N THR A 23 41.86 25.02 -17.74
CA THR A 23 40.80 25.89 -17.19
C THR A 23 40.49 25.52 -15.73
N ALA A 24 39.82 26.42 -15.01
CA ALA A 24 39.45 26.20 -13.61
C ALA A 24 38.60 24.92 -13.42
N ASP A 25 37.69 24.64 -14.35
CA ASP A 25 36.82 23.46 -14.32
C ASP A 25 37.61 22.15 -14.56
N GLU A 26 38.59 22.17 -15.47
CA GLU A 26 39.48 21.04 -15.73
C GLU A 26 40.38 20.73 -14.52
N LEU A 27 40.82 21.78 -13.83
CA LEU A 27 41.64 21.67 -12.63
C LEU A 27 40.84 21.16 -11.43
N ASP A 28 39.60 21.61 -11.26
CA ASP A 28 38.72 21.16 -10.18
C ASP A 28 38.28 19.70 -10.42
N ASN A 29 37.91 19.33 -11.64
CA ASN A 29 37.54 17.95 -11.97
C ASN A 29 38.72 16.99 -11.75
N ALA A 30 39.94 17.35 -12.19
CA ALA A 30 41.13 16.53 -11.98
C ALA A 30 41.47 16.35 -10.48
N LYS A 31 41.23 17.38 -9.67
CA LYS A 31 41.38 17.29 -8.21
C LYS A 31 40.40 16.27 -7.63
N TRP A 32 39.12 16.31 -8.00
CA TRP A 32 38.10 15.39 -7.48
C TRP A 32 38.32 13.95 -7.96
N GLU A 33 38.72 13.76 -9.23
CA GLU A 33 39.10 12.45 -9.77
C GLU A 33 40.29 11.83 -9.03
N HIS A 34 41.28 12.63 -8.63
CA HIS A 34 42.41 12.17 -7.81
C HIS A 34 41.98 11.63 -6.44
N PHE A 35 40.85 12.10 -5.91
CA PHE A 35 40.22 11.57 -4.68
C PHE A 35 39.16 10.49 -4.94
N GLY A 36 38.99 10.04 -6.18
CA GLY A 36 38.00 9.02 -6.56
C GLY A 36 36.56 9.50 -6.59
N ILE A 37 36.32 10.82 -6.57
CA ILE A 37 34.99 11.42 -6.65
C ILE A 37 34.79 11.90 -8.08
N ARG A 38 33.86 11.26 -8.80
CA ARG A 38 33.49 11.67 -10.15
C ARG A 38 32.16 12.43 -10.08
N TRP A 39 32.19 13.71 -10.40
CA TRP A 39 30.98 14.52 -10.48
C TRP A 39 30.38 14.36 -11.88
N HIS A 40 29.21 13.74 -11.96
CA HIS A 40 28.41 13.77 -13.17
C HIS A 40 27.79 15.15 -13.30
N THR A 41 27.86 15.72 -14.50
CA THR A 41 27.12 16.95 -14.78
C THR A 41 25.61 16.68 -14.64
N PRO A 42 24.78 17.70 -14.40
CA PRO A 42 23.33 17.52 -14.36
C PRO A 42 22.78 16.87 -15.63
N GLU A 43 23.40 17.15 -16.78
CA GLU A 43 23.05 16.59 -18.09
C GLU A 43 23.43 15.11 -18.21
N GLU A 44 24.62 14.71 -17.77
CA GLU A 44 25.03 13.30 -17.73
C GLU A 44 24.17 12.48 -16.76
N SER A 45 23.83 13.05 -15.61
CA SER A 45 22.95 12.41 -14.63
C SER A 45 21.54 12.22 -15.20
N GLN A 46 21.02 13.20 -15.94
CA GLN A 46 19.72 13.08 -16.61
C GLN A 46 19.74 12.06 -17.74
N ALA A 47 20.80 12.02 -18.56
CA ALA A 47 20.95 11.04 -19.63
C ALA A 47 21.05 9.60 -19.08
N GLU A 48 21.73 9.39 -17.96
CA GLU A 48 21.75 8.09 -17.28
C GLU A 48 20.40 7.72 -16.68
N LEU A 49 19.70 8.68 -16.05
CA LEU A 49 18.35 8.46 -15.52
C LEU A 49 17.34 8.13 -16.64
N GLU A 50 17.42 8.80 -17.78
CA GLU A 50 16.60 8.51 -18.96
C GLU A 50 16.92 7.12 -19.54
N ARG A 51 18.19 6.74 -19.57
CA ARG A 51 18.62 5.40 -20.00
C ARG A 51 18.13 4.31 -19.04
N ILE A 52 18.19 4.56 -17.74
CA ILE A 52 17.69 3.64 -16.71
C ILE A 52 16.16 3.54 -16.80
N ASN A 53 15.46 4.67 -16.92
CA ASN A 53 14.00 4.72 -17.03
C ASN A 53 13.50 4.05 -18.34
N ALA A 54 14.23 4.19 -19.44
CA ALA A 54 13.92 3.52 -20.71
C ALA A 54 14.09 1.99 -20.62
N SER A 55 15.00 1.51 -19.77
CA SER A 55 15.23 0.08 -19.56
C SER A 55 14.41 -0.53 -18.41
N TYR A 56 13.80 0.30 -17.57
CA TYR A 56 13.09 -0.11 -16.38
C TYR A 56 11.59 -0.27 -16.67
N LYS A 57 11.11 -1.52 -16.63
CA LYS A 57 9.67 -1.81 -16.62
C LYS A 57 9.26 -2.13 -15.18
N PRO A 58 8.67 -1.17 -14.46
CA PRO A 58 8.20 -1.43 -13.10
C PRO A 58 7.17 -2.56 -13.11
N THR A 59 7.33 -3.51 -12.20
CA THR A 59 6.37 -4.59 -12.01
C THR A 59 5.16 -4.10 -11.22
N TRP A 60 4.01 -4.78 -11.36
CA TRP A 60 2.79 -4.43 -10.64
C TRP A 60 2.99 -4.40 -9.12
N SER A 61 3.86 -5.26 -8.58
CA SER A 61 4.24 -5.24 -7.17
C SER A 61 5.01 -3.99 -6.75
N GLU A 62 5.80 -3.39 -7.62
CA GLU A 62 6.57 -2.17 -7.32
C GLU A 62 5.65 -0.96 -7.34
N HIS A 63 4.74 -0.87 -8.31
CA HIS A 63 3.67 0.13 -8.29
C HIS A 63 2.79 0.02 -7.04
N LEU A 64 2.46 -1.20 -6.62
CA LEU A 64 1.64 -1.42 -5.43
C LEU A 64 2.40 -1.08 -4.16
N LYS A 65 3.70 -1.41 -4.07
CA LYS A 65 4.57 -1.00 -2.96
C LYS A 65 4.73 0.51 -2.89
N ASP A 66 4.93 1.18 -4.02
CA ASP A 66 5.05 2.63 -4.06
C ASP A 66 3.74 3.30 -3.65
N ALA A 67 2.60 2.84 -4.17
CA ALA A 67 1.29 3.31 -3.77
C ALA A 67 1.02 3.07 -2.27
N LEU A 68 1.35 1.89 -1.74
CA LEU A 68 1.21 1.58 -0.32
C LEU A 68 2.15 2.40 0.55
N SER A 69 3.38 2.66 0.09
CA SER A 69 4.38 3.44 0.83
C SER A 69 4.00 4.92 0.88
N PHE A 70 3.43 5.43 -0.22
CA PHE A 70 2.90 6.78 -0.32
C PHE A 70 1.68 6.97 0.58
N LEU A 71 0.72 6.04 0.50
CA LEU A 71 -0.43 5.97 1.41
C LEU A 71 0.02 5.88 2.87
N GLY A 72 0.97 5.00 3.18
CA GLY A 72 1.49 4.81 4.53
C GLY A 72 2.08 6.10 5.12
N ARG A 73 3.06 6.73 4.45
CA ARG A 73 3.75 7.90 5.02
C ARG A 73 2.82 9.10 5.24
N GLY A 74 1.87 9.34 4.33
CA GLY A 74 0.88 10.40 4.48
C GLY A 74 -0.16 10.09 5.55
N ILE A 75 -0.72 8.87 5.52
CA ILE A 75 -1.74 8.43 6.47
C ILE A 75 -1.19 8.38 7.88
N PHE A 76 0.01 7.84 8.14
CA PHE A 76 0.55 7.76 9.49
C PHE A 76 0.79 9.14 10.11
N LYS A 77 1.26 10.11 9.32
CA LYS A 77 1.47 11.48 9.80
C LYS A 77 0.14 12.18 10.07
N ALA A 78 -0.85 12.02 9.20
CA ALA A 78 -2.19 12.56 9.38
C ALA A 78 -2.92 11.87 10.55
N LEU A 79 -2.76 10.56 10.71
CA LEU A 79 -3.28 9.75 11.81
C LEU A 79 -2.72 10.21 13.14
N PHE A 80 -1.42 10.45 13.22
CA PHE A 80 -0.78 10.98 14.42
C PHE A 80 -1.31 12.38 14.76
N PHE A 81 -1.47 13.26 13.77
CA PHE A 81 -2.05 14.58 13.96
C PHE A 81 -3.51 14.53 14.45
N VAL A 82 -4.32 13.63 13.88
CA VAL A 82 -5.72 13.41 14.26
C VAL A 82 -5.84 12.84 15.67
N LEU A 83 -4.97 11.90 16.05
CA LEU A 83 -4.96 11.31 17.39
C LEU A 83 -4.55 12.33 18.47
N VAL A 84 -3.67 13.27 18.13
CA VAL A 84 -3.18 14.29 19.08
C VAL A 84 -4.16 15.46 19.20
N SER A 85 -4.98 15.74 18.19
CA SER A 85 -5.93 16.85 18.22
C SER A 85 -7.27 16.47 18.89
N PRO A 86 -7.71 17.19 19.94
CA PRO A 86 -8.94 16.87 20.66
C PRO A 86 -10.20 16.89 19.78
N ILE A 87 -10.25 17.82 18.82
CA ILE A 87 -11.41 17.98 17.92
C ILE A 87 -11.48 16.80 16.94
N TYR A 88 -10.35 16.39 16.36
CA TYR A 88 -10.35 15.27 15.43
C TYR A 88 -10.54 13.92 16.13
N LEU A 89 -10.09 13.79 17.39
CA LEU A 89 -10.34 12.58 18.18
C LEU A 89 -11.84 12.39 18.46
N THR A 90 -12.56 13.47 18.81
CA THR A 90 -14.02 13.38 19.01
C THR A 90 -14.76 13.09 17.70
N MET A 91 -14.37 13.70 16.58
CA MET A 91 -14.92 13.35 15.25
C MET A 91 -14.64 11.89 14.89
N LEU A 92 -13.41 11.42 15.11
CA LEU A 92 -13.02 10.04 14.88
C LEU A 92 -13.86 9.08 15.71
N PHE A 93 -14.11 9.39 16.99
CA PHE A 93 -14.94 8.57 17.87
C PHE A 93 -16.39 8.45 17.36
N PHE A 94 -17.03 9.56 16.98
CA PHE A 94 -18.38 9.50 16.41
C PHE A 94 -18.42 8.79 15.06
N ASN A 95 -17.41 8.97 14.23
CA ASN A 95 -17.28 8.27 12.95
C ASN A 95 -17.02 6.78 13.15
N LEU A 96 -16.29 6.38 14.20
CA LEU A 96 -16.08 4.99 14.58
C LEU A 96 -17.40 4.32 14.96
N ILE A 97 -18.25 4.99 15.76
CA ILE A 97 -19.57 4.47 16.12
C ILE A 97 -20.46 4.33 14.88
N LYS A 98 -20.52 5.36 14.02
CA LYS A 98 -21.31 5.33 12.78
C LYS A 98 -20.82 4.23 11.84
N SER A 99 -19.51 4.11 11.68
CA SER A 99 -18.89 3.07 10.86
C SER A 99 -19.17 1.68 11.44
N ALA A 100 -19.08 1.50 12.77
CA ALA A 100 -19.42 0.25 13.42
C ALA A 100 -20.87 -0.17 13.10
N ILE A 101 -21.84 0.72 13.30
CA ILE A 101 -23.24 0.45 12.98
C ILE A 101 -23.39 0.10 11.50
N GLY A 102 -22.80 0.88 10.60
CA GLY A 102 -22.88 0.66 9.16
C GLY A 102 -22.27 -0.68 8.72
N VAL A 103 -21.06 -1.00 9.21
CA VAL A 103 -20.38 -2.26 8.89
C VAL A 103 -21.17 -3.44 9.45
N PHE A 104 -21.70 -3.37 10.67
CA PHE A 104 -22.55 -4.44 11.19
C PHE A 104 -23.83 -4.60 10.36
N MET A 105 -24.51 -3.51 9.99
CA MET A 105 -25.69 -3.59 9.11
C MET A 105 -25.35 -4.26 7.77
N VAL A 106 -24.28 -3.84 7.11
CA VAL A 106 -23.85 -4.45 5.84
C VAL A 106 -23.49 -5.92 6.05
N TRP A 107 -22.75 -6.26 7.10
CA TRP A 107 -22.38 -7.64 7.41
C TRP A 107 -23.60 -8.55 7.55
N PHE A 108 -24.58 -8.16 8.37
CA PHE A 108 -25.80 -8.95 8.57
C PHE A 108 -26.69 -8.98 7.32
N VAL A 109 -26.91 -7.84 6.67
CA VAL A 109 -27.78 -7.75 5.48
C VAL A 109 -27.17 -8.52 4.30
N SER A 110 -25.88 -8.38 4.04
CA SER A 110 -25.20 -9.12 2.98
C SER A 110 -25.20 -10.63 3.25
N LYS A 111 -24.91 -11.06 4.49
CA LYS A 111 -25.02 -12.48 4.86
C LYS A 111 -26.45 -12.99 4.72
N PHE A 112 -27.45 -12.23 5.14
CA PHE A 112 -28.85 -12.63 4.97
C PHE A 112 -29.23 -12.74 3.49
N ALA A 113 -28.81 -11.80 2.64
CA ALA A 113 -29.07 -11.84 1.21
C ALA A 113 -28.41 -13.05 0.53
N ILE A 114 -27.16 -13.34 0.85
CA ILE A 114 -26.44 -14.52 0.34
C ILE A 114 -27.12 -15.80 0.81
N PHE A 115 -27.56 -15.85 2.07
CA PHE A 115 -28.31 -16.98 2.60
C PHE A 115 -29.61 -17.21 1.81
N CYS A 116 -30.39 -16.16 1.53
CA CYS A 116 -31.60 -16.28 0.70
C CYS A 116 -31.29 -16.81 -0.70
N LEU A 117 -30.23 -16.32 -1.35
CA LEU A 117 -29.79 -16.81 -2.66
C LEU A 117 -29.41 -18.29 -2.60
N MET A 118 -28.68 -18.70 -1.56
CA MET A 118 -28.32 -20.09 -1.34
C MET A 118 -29.54 -20.96 -1.02
N ALA A 119 -30.56 -20.45 -0.32
CA ALA A 119 -31.79 -21.19 -0.05
C ALA A 119 -32.55 -21.46 -1.35
N ILE A 120 -32.60 -20.49 -2.27
CA ILE A 120 -33.20 -20.64 -3.60
C ILE A 120 -32.42 -21.64 -4.44
N ALA A 121 -31.09 -21.51 -4.51
CA ALA A 121 -30.23 -22.47 -5.20
C ALA A 121 -30.32 -23.87 -4.55
N GLY A 122 -30.47 -23.91 -3.23
CA GLY A 122 -30.72 -25.10 -2.45
C GLY A 122 -31.99 -25.81 -2.93
N PHE A 123 -33.10 -25.08 -2.99
CA PHE A 123 -34.38 -25.62 -3.44
C PHE A 123 -34.34 -26.17 -4.87
N THR A 124 -33.61 -25.52 -5.79
CA THR A 124 -33.52 -25.97 -7.19
C THR A 124 -32.59 -27.15 -7.41
N LEU A 125 -31.54 -27.27 -6.58
CA LEU A 125 -30.53 -28.32 -6.70
C LEU A 125 -30.76 -29.50 -5.75
N TYR A 126 -31.68 -29.37 -4.78
CA TYR A 126 -31.95 -30.39 -3.79
C TYR A 126 -32.70 -31.58 -4.39
N ASN A 127 -32.02 -32.73 -4.43
CA ASN A 127 -32.57 -33.99 -4.93
C ASN A 127 -32.82 -35.01 -3.80
N GLY A 128 -33.18 -34.52 -2.61
CA GLY A 128 -33.41 -35.36 -1.41
C GLY A 128 -32.15 -35.71 -0.60
N ASP A 129 -30.99 -35.16 -0.96
CA ASP A 129 -29.70 -35.49 -0.34
C ASP A 129 -28.79 -34.25 -0.26
N TYR A 130 -28.52 -33.79 0.96
CA TYR A 130 -27.70 -32.59 1.23
C TYR A 130 -26.20 -32.83 0.96
N THR A 131 -25.76 -34.09 0.85
CA THR A 131 -24.34 -34.43 0.60
C THR A 131 -23.94 -34.28 -0.86
N LYS A 132 -24.92 -34.10 -1.77
CA LYS A 132 -24.71 -34.01 -3.22
C LYS A 132 -24.63 -32.57 -3.74
N PHE A 133 -24.57 -31.57 -2.86
CA PHE A 133 -24.37 -30.18 -3.28
C PHE A 133 -23.01 -30.00 -3.96
N PRO A 134 -22.91 -29.15 -5.00
CA PRO A 134 -21.64 -28.89 -5.67
C PRO A 134 -20.58 -28.37 -4.69
N ASN A 135 -19.38 -28.94 -4.74
CA ASN A 135 -18.28 -28.61 -3.80
C ASN A 135 -17.99 -27.11 -3.69
N GLY A 136 -18.06 -26.35 -4.79
CA GLY A 136 -17.86 -24.90 -4.75
C GLY A 136 -18.92 -24.16 -3.94
N VAL A 137 -20.18 -24.60 -4.03
CA VAL A 137 -21.30 -24.01 -3.27
C VAL A 137 -21.18 -24.37 -1.80
N THR A 138 -20.85 -25.63 -1.49
CA THR A 138 -20.61 -26.10 -0.12
C THR A 138 -19.43 -25.37 0.53
N TRP A 139 -18.34 -25.14 -0.21
CA TRP A 139 -17.18 -24.41 0.31
C TRP A 139 -17.51 -22.96 0.65
N ILE A 140 -18.20 -22.24 -0.25
CA ILE A 140 -18.64 -20.85 0.00
C ILE A 140 -19.59 -20.79 1.20
N ALA A 141 -20.53 -21.74 1.27
CA ALA A 141 -21.48 -21.83 2.38
C ALA A 141 -20.78 -22.02 3.72
N ASN A 142 -19.84 -22.95 3.79
CA ASN A 142 -19.12 -23.25 5.02
C ASN A 142 -18.24 -22.08 5.46
N LEU A 143 -17.60 -21.40 4.51
CA LEU A 143 -16.81 -20.19 4.79
C LEU A 143 -17.68 -19.06 5.35
N LEU A 144 -18.89 -18.87 4.80
CA LEU A 144 -19.75 -17.74 5.15
C LEU A 144 -20.65 -18.01 6.36
N PHE A 145 -21.02 -19.26 6.60
CA PHE A 145 -22.07 -19.61 7.57
C PHE A 145 -21.75 -20.83 8.44
N GLY A 146 -20.59 -21.46 8.24
CA GLY A 146 -20.16 -22.67 8.94
C GLY A 146 -20.70 -23.96 8.32
N ASP A 147 -20.20 -25.08 8.82
CA ASP A 147 -20.47 -26.41 8.26
C ASP A 147 -21.93 -26.89 8.43
N THR A 148 -22.77 -26.12 9.13
CA THR A 148 -24.13 -26.52 9.51
C THR A 148 -25.20 -26.14 8.48
N VAL A 149 -24.88 -25.33 7.47
CA VAL A 149 -25.88 -24.83 6.50
C VAL A 149 -26.42 -25.94 5.61
N PHE A 150 -25.57 -26.86 5.16
CA PHE A 150 -25.97 -28.04 4.38
C PHE A 150 -25.98 -29.30 5.27
N SER A 151 -26.66 -29.22 6.41
CA SER A 151 -26.85 -30.33 7.35
C SER A 151 -28.34 -30.59 7.59
N GLU A 152 -28.69 -31.74 8.16
CA GLU A 152 -30.09 -32.07 8.54
C GLU A 152 -30.74 -31.01 9.43
N THR A 153 -29.95 -30.35 10.29
CA THR A 153 -30.40 -29.29 11.19
C THR A 153 -30.60 -27.93 10.53
N GLY A 154 -29.91 -27.67 9.40
CA GLY A 154 -30.01 -26.42 8.64
C GLY A 154 -29.85 -25.14 9.48
N SER A 155 -28.76 -24.99 10.23
CA SER A 155 -28.51 -23.79 11.05
C SER A 155 -27.52 -22.82 10.42
N ILE A 156 -27.74 -21.53 10.63
CA ILE A 156 -26.89 -20.44 10.15
C ILE A 156 -26.03 -19.95 11.30
N ASN A 157 -24.71 -19.91 11.12
CA ASN A 157 -23.83 -19.16 12.00
C ASN A 157 -23.37 -17.87 11.30
N PHE A 158 -23.76 -16.70 11.82
CA PHE A 158 -23.32 -15.40 11.26
C PHE A 158 -21.84 -15.10 11.53
N PHE A 159 -21.23 -15.83 12.47
CA PHE A 159 -19.82 -15.73 12.86
C PHE A 159 -19.20 -17.14 12.92
N PRO A 160 -19.00 -17.80 11.76
CA PRO A 160 -18.42 -19.14 11.72
C PRO A 160 -16.96 -19.16 12.20
N HIS A 161 -16.26 -18.02 12.08
CA HIS A 161 -14.89 -17.85 12.52
C HIS A 161 -14.79 -16.62 13.44
N PRO A 162 -15.32 -16.70 14.68
CA PRO A 162 -15.58 -15.51 15.51
C PRO A 162 -14.35 -14.62 15.72
N VAL A 163 -13.15 -15.20 15.83
CA VAL A 163 -11.90 -14.45 15.97
C VAL A 163 -11.53 -13.73 14.67
N LEU A 164 -11.56 -14.44 13.53
CA LEU A 164 -11.22 -13.85 12.23
C LEU A 164 -12.25 -12.80 11.80
N ASP A 165 -13.53 -13.10 11.99
CA ASP A 165 -14.65 -12.21 11.68
C ASP A 165 -14.53 -10.92 12.49
N ALA A 166 -14.23 -11.01 13.80
CA ALA A 166 -14.02 -9.84 14.66
C ALA A 166 -12.83 -8.99 14.19
N TRP A 167 -11.72 -9.60 13.79
CA TRP A 167 -10.56 -8.88 13.24
C TRP A 167 -10.90 -8.18 11.93
N ILE A 168 -11.54 -8.88 10.98
CA ILE A 168 -11.91 -8.31 9.68
C ILE A 168 -12.87 -7.13 9.87
N ILE A 169 -13.94 -7.32 10.65
CA ILE A 169 -14.92 -6.27 10.94
C ILE A 169 -14.26 -5.09 11.65
N GLY A 170 -13.43 -5.35 12.68
CA GLY A 170 -12.73 -4.32 13.43
C GLY A 170 -11.79 -3.49 12.56
N VAL A 171 -11.00 -4.12 11.70
CA VAL A 171 -10.10 -3.42 10.77
C VAL A 171 -10.89 -2.57 9.78
N VAL A 172 -11.96 -3.10 9.20
CA VAL A 172 -12.81 -2.36 8.25
C VAL A 172 -13.47 -1.15 8.91
N ILE A 173 -13.96 -1.30 10.15
CA ILE A 173 -14.54 -0.18 10.93
C ILE A 173 -13.50 0.93 11.14
N VAL A 174 -12.30 0.57 11.58
CA VAL A 174 -11.23 1.55 11.82
C VAL A 174 -10.84 2.24 10.52
N LEU A 175 -10.66 1.50 9.42
CA LEU A 175 -10.30 2.08 8.12
C LEU A 175 -11.37 3.05 7.61
N LEU A 176 -12.64 2.67 7.64
CA LEU A 176 -13.74 3.53 7.21
C LEU A 176 -13.88 4.76 8.10
N ALA A 177 -13.75 4.61 9.42
CA ALA A 177 -13.78 5.73 10.36
C ALA A 177 -12.65 6.74 10.08
N LEU A 178 -11.44 6.24 9.78
CA LEU A 178 -10.30 7.07 9.39
C LEU A 178 -10.54 7.78 8.06
N LEU A 179 -10.99 7.05 7.03
CA LEU A 179 -11.28 7.63 5.71
C LEU A 179 -12.30 8.78 5.78
N VAL A 180 -13.40 8.57 6.50
CA VAL A 180 -14.44 9.61 6.68
C VAL A 180 -13.90 10.81 7.46
N THR A 181 -13.04 10.57 8.45
CA THR A 181 -12.44 11.64 9.26
C THR A 181 -11.43 12.46 8.44
N PHE A 182 -10.60 11.83 7.61
CA PHE A 182 -9.65 12.53 6.76
C PHE A 182 -10.32 13.26 5.59
N SER A 183 -11.33 12.66 4.95
CA SER A 183 -12.09 13.31 3.88
C SER A 183 -12.69 14.64 4.34
N LYS A 184 -13.22 14.71 5.57
CA LYS A 184 -13.72 15.96 6.15
C LYS A 184 -12.62 16.94 6.58
N ALA A 185 -11.44 16.46 6.92
CA ALA A 185 -10.32 17.31 7.30
C ALA A 185 -9.71 18.03 6.09
N GLU A 186 -9.75 17.42 4.90
CA GLU A 186 -9.33 18.05 3.64
C GLU A 186 -10.33 19.08 3.11
N GLU A 187 -11.65 18.84 3.25
CA GLU A 187 -12.69 19.81 2.85
C GLU A 187 -12.69 21.12 3.66
N ASN A 188 -12.12 21.12 4.87
CA ASN A 188 -12.06 22.30 5.74
C ASN A 188 -10.72 23.06 5.65
N LYS A 189 -9.90 22.79 4.63
CA LYS A 189 -8.72 23.59 4.27
C LYS A 189 -9.02 24.45 3.05
#